data_AF-A0A178W0E0-F1
#
_entry.id   AF-A0A178W0E0-F1
#
_cell.length_a   1.000
_cell.length_b   1.000
_cell.length_c   1.000
_cell.angle_alpha   90.00
_cell.angle_beta   90.00
_cell.angle_gamma   90.00
#
_symmetry.space_group_name_H-M   'P 1'
#
loop_
_entity.id
_entity.type
_entity.pdbx_description
1 polymer ?
#
loop_
_entity_poly.entity_id
_entity_poly.type
_entity_poly.pdbx_seq_one_letter_code
_entity_poly.pdbx_strand_id
1 'polypeptide(L)'
;MFVLLYVVHYFLSPLLIAHGFIPLLLSNLLFMVGASYYHYLNFLGYDVLPFLERTTFFLYPIGVVIVLSPILILSGFNPSRYFMNMYFSQRL
;
A
#
# COMPACT_ATOMS: atom_id res chain seq x y z
N MET A 1 2.20 -3.93 -7.61
CA MET A 1 1.88 -4.76 -6.42
C MET A 1 2.91 -5.83 -6.15
N PHE A 2 3.17 -6.78 -7.05
CA PHE A 2 4.13 -7.86 -6.79
C PHE A 2 5.54 -7.36 -6.45
N VAL A 3 6.17 -6.58 -7.34
CA VAL A 3 7.54 -6.10 -7.09
C VAL A 3 7.64 -5.21 -5.84
N LEU A 4 6.69 -4.29 -5.65
CA LEU A 4 6.70 -3.37 -4.50
C LEU A 4 6.42 -4.05 -3.16
N LEU A 5 5.38 -4.90 -3.07
CA LEU A 5 4.95 -5.49 -1.80
C LEU A 5 5.58 -6.85 -1.49
N TYR A 6 6.13 -7.56 -2.48
CA TYR A 6 6.78 -8.85 -2.25
C TYR A 6 8.30 -8.79 -2.36
N VAL A 7 8.84 -7.99 -3.29
CA VAL A 7 10.31 -7.90 -3.45
C VAL A 7 10.87 -6.79 -2.58
N VAL A 8 10.41 -5.54 -2.79
CA VAL A 8 10.94 -4.38 -2.05
C VAL A 8 10.57 -4.47 -0.57
N HIS A 9 9.31 -4.77 -0.24
CA HIS A 9 8.89 -4.93 1.16
C HIS A 9 9.66 -6.03 1.90
N TYR A 10 9.89 -7.19 1.27
CA TYR A 10 10.66 -8.27 1.89
C TYR A 10 12.11 -7.86 2.14
N PHE A 11 12.75 -7.23 1.15
CA PHE A 11 14.13 -6.77 1.26
C PHE A 11 14.30 -5.68 2.33
N LEU A 12 13.33 -4.75 2.42
CA LEU A 12 13.32 -3.67 3.41
C LEU A 12 12.72 -4.11 4.75
N SER A 13 12.16 -5.31 4.85
CA SER A 13 11.43 -5.78 6.04
C SER A 13 12.19 -5.64 7.37
N PRO A 14 13.50 -5.97 7.49
CA PRO A 14 14.21 -5.76 8.75
C PRO A 14 14.28 -4.29 9.17
N LEU A 15 14.30 -3.37 8.20
CA LEU A 15 14.28 -1.93 8.45
C LEU A 15 12.87 -1.40 8.73
N LEU A 16 11.85 -1.94 8.05
CA LEU A 16 10.44 -1.54 8.20
C LEU A 16 9.79 -2.03 9.49
N ILE A 17 10.31 -3.12 10.06
CA ILE A 17 9.85 -3.69 11.34
C ILE A 17 10.56 -3.03 12.53
N ALA A 18 11.64 -2.27 12.34
CA ALA A 18 12.34 -1.60 13.42
C ALA A 18 11.43 -0.63 14.20
N HIS A 19 11.81 -0.31 15.45
CA HIS A 19 11.07 0.61 16.31
C HIS A 19 11.47 2.05 15.98
N GLY A 20 10.49 2.91 15.71
CA GLY A 20 10.71 4.34 15.49
C GLY A 20 9.72 4.95 14.50
N PHE A 21 9.82 6.26 14.35
CA PHE A 21 8.99 7.02 13.41
C PHE A 21 9.35 6.76 11.94
N ILE A 22 10.65 6.61 11.64
CA ILE A 22 11.14 6.41 10.27
C ILE A 22 10.63 5.09 9.64
N PRO A 23 10.72 3.92 10.32
CA PRO A 23 10.14 2.67 9.82
C PRO A 23 8.63 2.74 9.62
N LEU A 24 7.92 3.46 10.50
CA LEU A 24 6.47 3.66 10.41
C LEU A 24 6.10 4.50 9.19
N LEU A 25 6.79 5.61 8.98
CA LEU A 25 6.55 6.51 7.84
C LEU A 25 6.88 5.79 6.53
N LEU A 26 8.04 5.13 6.45
CA LEU A 26 8.43 4.34 5.26
C LEU A 26 7.45 3.22 4.96
N SER A 27 6.96 2.50 5.98
CA SER A 27 5.95 1.45 5.81
C SER A 27 4.65 2.01 5.24
N ASN A 28 4.11 3.07 5.84
CA ASN A 28 2.88 3.67 5.36
C ASN A 28 3.03 4.25 3.94
N LEU A 29 4.15 4.89 3.63
CA LEU A 29 4.43 5.41 2.28
C LEU A 29 4.55 4.29 1.24
N LEU A 30 5.23 3.18 1.58
CA LEU A 30 5.38 2.04 0.67
C LEU A 30 4.03 1.41 0.36
N PHE A 31 3.17 1.24 1.36
CA PHE A 31 1.81 0.73 1.17
C PHE A 31 0.92 1.72 0.41
N MET A 32 1.02 3.02 0.69
CA MET A 32 0.30 4.08 -0.02
C MET A 32 0.67 4.08 -1.51
N VAL A 33 1.97 4.11 -1.84
CA VAL A 33 2.45 4.08 -3.22
C VAL A 33 2.06 2.78 -3.92
N GLY A 34 2.19 1.64 -3.23
CA GLY A 34 1.79 0.35 -3.77
C GLY A 34 0.30 0.29 -4.13
N ALA A 35 -0.57 0.73 -3.22
CA ALA A 35 -2.02 0.81 -3.41
C ALA A 35 -2.39 1.76 -4.55
N SER A 36 -1.84 2.98 -4.55
CA SER A 36 -2.08 3.96 -5.61
C SER A 36 -1.63 3.45 -6.97
N TYR A 37 -0.47 2.80 -7.05
CA TYR A 37 0.06 2.25 -8.30
C TYR A 37 -0.82 1.11 -8.85
N TYR A 38 -1.37 0.26 -7.98
CA TYR A 38 -2.31 -0.77 -8.40
C TYR A 38 -3.58 -0.19 -9.01
N HIS A 39 -4.21 0.76 -8.32
CA HIS A 39 -5.43 1.40 -8.80
C HIS A 39 -5.17 2.17 -10.10
N TYR A 40 -4.01 2.81 -10.24
CA TYR A 40 -3.63 3.49 -11.46
C TYR A 40 -3.45 2.54 -12.65
N LEU A 41 -2.75 1.42 -12.45
CA LEU A 41 -2.61 0.40 -13.52
C LEU A 41 -3.96 -0.21 -13.89
N ASN A 42 -4.84 -0.43 -12.91
CA ASN A 42 -6.18 -0.96 -13.16
C ASN A 42 -7.03 0.04 -13.97
N PHE A 43 -6.96 1.33 -13.60
CA PHE A 43 -7.56 2.42 -14.38
C PHE A 43 -7.04 2.43 -15.83
N LEU A 44 -5.72 2.39 -16.03
CA LEU A 44 -5.12 2.39 -17.36
C LEU A 44 -5.56 1.17 -18.19
N GLY A 45 -5.69 0.01 -17.53
CA GLY A 45 -6.20 -1.20 -18.14
C GLY A 45 -7.67 -1.11 -18.54
N TYR A 46 -8.50 -0.37 -17.81
CA TYR A 46 -9.91 -0.13 -18.17
C TYR A 46 -10.12 0.99 -19.18
N ASP A 47 -9.24 1.99 -19.20
CA ASP A 47 -9.31 3.15 -20.09
C ASP A 47 -9.17 2.79 -21.56
N VAL A 48 -8.49 1.68 -21.86
CA VAL A 48 -8.34 1.17 -23.23
C VAL A 48 -9.58 0.42 -23.75
N LEU A 49 -10.59 0.13 -22.92
CA LEU A 49 -11.78 -0.58 -23.35
C LEU A 49 -12.85 0.40 -23.88
N PRO A 50 -13.22 0.31 -25.17
CA PRO A 50 -14.05 1.33 -25.84
C PRO A 50 -15.51 1.34 -25.41
N PHE A 51 -15.95 0.40 -24.56
CA PHE A 51 -17.33 0.29 -24.07
C PHE A 51 -17.51 0.88 -22.67
N LEU A 52 -16.44 1.27 -21.97
CA LEU A 52 -16.52 1.76 -20.61
C LEU A 52 -16.46 3.29 -20.60
N GLU A 53 -17.61 3.93 -20.48
CA GLU A 53 -17.66 5.38 -20.29
C GLU A 53 -17.39 5.73 -18.81
N ARG A 54 -16.68 6.85 -18.57
CA ARG A 54 -16.37 7.37 -17.23
C ARG A 54 -15.51 6.44 -16.35
N THR A 55 -14.39 5.98 -16.88
CA THR A 55 -13.34 5.21 -16.16
C THR A 55 -12.73 5.96 -14.97
N THR A 56 -12.93 7.28 -14.86
CA THR A 56 -12.46 8.11 -13.73
C THR A 56 -12.95 7.63 -12.36
N PHE A 57 -14.04 6.87 -12.29
CA PHE A 57 -14.49 6.26 -11.03
C PHE A 57 -13.44 5.31 -10.44
N PHE A 58 -12.65 4.62 -11.27
CA PHE A 58 -11.59 3.72 -10.81
C PHE A 58 -10.39 4.44 -10.18
N LEU A 59 -10.29 5.77 -10.33
CA LEU A 59 -9.26 6.60 -9.69
C LEU A 59 -9.64 7.05 -8.28
N TYR A 60 -10.92 7.04 -7.90
CA TYR A 60 -11.38 7.43 -6.55
C TYR A 60 -10.69 6.69 -5.40
N PRO A 61 -10.40 5.37 -5.49
CA PRO A 61 -9.65 4.65 -4.47
C PRO A 61 -8.28 5.26 -4.14
N ILE A 62 -7.62 5.91 -5.12
CA ILE A 62 -6.34 6.60 -4.89
C ILE A 62 -6.54 7.77 -3.93
N GLY A 63 -7.62 8.55 -4.10
CA GLY A 63 -7.96 9.64 -3.18
C GLY A 63 -8.21 9.15 -1.75
N VAL A 64 -8.92 8.02 -1.60
CA VAL A 64 -9.15 7.38 -0.30
C VAL A 64 -7.83 6.96 0.35
N VAL A 65 -6.93 6.33 -0.42
CA VAL A 65 -5.61 5.92 0.06
C VAL A 65 -4.76 7.12 0.50
N ILE A 66 -4.80 8.24 -0.22
CA ILE A 66 -4.06 9.47 0.11
C ILE A 66 -4.61 10.12 1.39
N VAL A 67 -5.92 10.10 1.62
CA VAL A 67 -6.53 10.66 2.83
C VAL A 67 -6.31 9.75 4.05
N LEU A 68 -6.37 8.44 3.86
CA LEU A 68 -6.15 7.47 4.94
C LEU A 68 -4.69 7.39 5.37
N SER A 69 -3.72 7.59 4.47
CA SER A 69 -2.31 7.46 4.80
C SER A 69 -1.80 8.41 5.92
N PRO A 70 -2.12 9.73 5.96
CA PRO A 70 -1.73 10.57 7.08
C PRO A 70 -2.43 10.16 8.39
N ILE A 71 -3.68 9.68 8.32
CA ILE A 71 -4.41 9.21 9.50
C ILE A 71 -3.72 7.98 10.11
N LEU A 72 -3.29 7.04 9.27
CA LEU A 72 -2.55 5.84 9.71
C LEU A 72 -1.15 6.18 10.24
N ILE A 73 -0.48 7.18 9.66
CA ILE A 73 0.82 7.66 10.17
C ILE A 73 0.65 8.31 11.54
N LEU A 74 -0.35 9.18 11.70
CA LEU A 74 -0.63 9.88 12.96
C LEU A 74 -1.13 8.94 14.05
N SER A 75 -1.84 7.87 13.71
CA SER A 75 -2.32 6.87 14.67
C SER A 75 -1.21 5.93 15.18
N GLY A 76 0.00 6.02 14.65
CA GLY A 76 1.09 5.14 15.03
C GLY A 76 1.01 3.74 14.39
N PHE A 77 0.13 3.54 13.41
CA PHE A 77 -0.05 2.23 12.78
C PHE A 77 1.07 1.91 11.80
N ASN A 78 1.69 0.72 11.93
CA ASN A 78 2.69 0.21 10.99
C ASN A 78 2.11 -1.00 10.22
N PRO A 79 1.71 -0.82 8.95
CA PRO A 79 1.15 -1.90 8.13
C PRO A 79 2.11 -3.08 7.97
N SER A 80 3.41 -2.82 7.79
CA SER A 80 4.43 -3.87 7.63
C SER A 80 4.46 -4.80 8.84
N ARG A 81 4.39 -4.25 10.06
CA ARG A 81 4.33 -5.05 11.29
C ARG A 81 3.03 -5.84 11.39
N TYR A 82 1.90 -5.24 11.02
CA TYR A 82 0.60 -5.92 11.05
C TYR A 82 0.58 -7.13 10.13
N PHE A 83 1.03 -6.98 8.87
CA PHE A 83 1.12 -8.09 7.92
C PHE A 83 2.09 -9.16 8.39
N MET A 84 3.29 -8.78 8.84
CA MET A 84 4.28 -9.74 9.33
C MET A 84 3.74 -10.53 10.53
N ASN A 85 3.09 -9.85 11.47
CA ASN A 85 2.47 -10.52 12.60
C ASN A 85 1.40 -11.50 12.13
N MET A 86 0.51 -11.11 11.20
CA MET A 86 -0.50 -12.02 10.66
C MET A 86 0.11 -13.26 9.97
N TYR A 87 1.15 -13.08 9.14
CA TYR A 87 1.79 -14.17 8.40
C TYR A 87 2.57 -15.14 9.29
N PHE A 88 3.27 -14.64 10.32
CA PHE A 88 4.11 -15.46 11.19
C PHE A 88 3.42 -15.92 12.48
N SER A 89 2.35 -15.24 12.93
CA SER A 89 1.55 -15.64 14.10
C SER A 89 0.75 -16.92 13.85
N GLN A 90 0.39 -17.23 12.60
CA GLN A 90 -0.30 -18.47 12.24
C GLN A 90 0.58 -19.73 12.33
N ARG A 91 1.85 -19.61 12.71
CA ARG A 91 2.82 -20.73 12.79
C ARG A 91 3.26 -21.11 14.21
N LEU A 92 2.45 -20.79 15.23
CA LEU A 92 2.59 -21.27 16.61
C LEU A 92 1.29 -21.94 17.04
#